data_AF-A0A078K3U9-F1
#
_entry.id   AF-A0A078K3U9-F1
#
_cell.length_a   1.000
_cell.length_b   1.000
_cell.length_c   1.000
_cell.angle_alpha   90.00
_cell.angle_beta   90.00
_cell.angle_gamma   90.00
#
_symmetry.space_group_name_H-M   'P 1'
#
loop_
_entity.id
_entity.type
_entity.pdbx_description
1 polymer ?
#
loop_
_entity_poly.entity_id
_entity_poly.type
_entity_poly.pdbx_seq_one_letter_code
_entity_poly.pdbx_strand_id
1 'polypeptide(L)'
;FSILFINVIYLLLLNFYRNLKGTSARAPTVQQIRNKEVIVDNGIVRVTFSNPKGLITGIKYNEIGNVLNPYLRARGYWDITWQTENNSLPKLDRIEGTNFRIITQNEEQVEISFSRTWNGGSDHIPLNVDKRYIIRTNTSGIYTYGIFERQPEWPEVEMGLIRVAFKLNPDRFHYMVVADNRQRQMPTDDDRDIHSGRAKLLAYKEAVKLTNPHNHMFKNQVDDKYQYSCEVKDNKVHGWISTKSNVGFWLISPSGEYRSGGPVKQELTSHVGPTTLTTFISQHYVGPDMETRYKTGEAWKKVLGPVFIYLNSDSTRNNLQHLLWEDAKRQTEQEVEAWPYGFVASSDFPTRQERGTITGRLFVNDRFLAPAGYAYIGLAPPGEAGSWQTNTKVYHCYTLTSFL
;
A
#
# COMPACT_ATOMS: atom_id res chain seq x y z
N PHE A 1 42.27 28.12 -18.62
CA PHE A 1 42.38 26.74 -19.10
C PHE A 1 42.00 25.78 -17.98
N SER A 2 40.74 25.34 -17.94
CA SER A 2 40.29 24.16 -17.19
C SER A 2 38.92 23.80 -17.74
N ILE A 3 38.91 22.79 -18.61
CA ILE A 3 37.75 22.25 -19.32
C ILE A 3 37.09 21.26 -18.36
N LEU A 4 35.85 21.56 -17.93
CA LEU A 4 35.03 20.65 -17.16
C LEU A 4 34.41 19.64 -18.13
N PHE A 5 34.86 18.39 -18.06
CA PHE A 5 34.29 17.27 -18.80
C PHE A 5 32.84 17.04 -18.37
N ILE A 6 31.89 17.41 -19.23
CA ILE A 6 30.51 16.96 -19.15
C ILE A 6 30.50 15.51 -19.66
N ASN A 7 30.55 14.55 -18.74
CA ASN A 7 30.21 13.16 -19.04
C ASN A 7 28.69 13.07 -19.20
N VAL A 8 28.21 13.30 -20.43
CA VAL A 8 26.87 12.87 -20.85
C VAL A 8 26.93 11.35 -21.01
N ILE A 9 26.68 10.63 -19.93
CA ILE A 9 26.32 9.21 -20.03
C ILE A 9 24.91 9.18 -20.60
N TYR A 10 24.81 9.02 -21.92
CA TYR A 10 23.61 8.52 -22.58
C TYR A 10 23.33 7.12 -22.02
N LEU A 11 22.57 7.04 -20.94
CA LEU A 11 21.88 5.82 -20.52
C LEU A 11 20.87 5.50 -21.62
N LEU A 12 21.31 4.71 -22.60
CA LEU A 12 20.43 3.92 -23.43
C LEU A 12 19.51 3.15 -22.48
N LEU A 13 18.25 3.57 -22.40
CA LEU A 13 17.11 2.82 -21.86
C LEU A 13 16.92 1.54 -22.70
N LEU A 14 17.90 0.64 -22.67
CA LEU A 14 17.70 -0.76 -22.94
C LEU A 14 16.98 -1.29 -21.71
N ASN A 15 15.65 -1.17 -21.71
CA ASN A 15 14.77 -1.96 -20.87
C ASN A 15 15.08 -3.44 -21.14
N PHE A 16 16.03 -3.99 -20.40
CA PHE A 16 16.19 -5.44 -20.26
C PHE A 16 14.97 -5.95 -19.48
N TYR A 17 13.84 -6.08 -20.18
CA TYR A 17 12.73 -6.88 -19.73
C TYR A 17 13.25 -8.32 -19.64
N ARG A 18 13.53 -8.78 -18.43
CA ARG A 18 13.89 -10.17 -18.17
C ARG A 18 12.71 -11.05 -18.56
N ASN A 19 12.93 -11.84 -19.62
CA ASN A 19 12.22 -13.03 -20.08
C ASN A 19 10.99 -13.45 -19.25
N LEU A 20 9.84 -12.82 -19.49
CA LEU A 20 8.57 -13.52 -19.33
C LEU A 20 8.45 -14.48 -20.51
N LYS A 21 8.54 -15.80 -20.27
CA LYS A 21 8.39 -16.80 -21.33
C LYS A 21 7.01 -16.64 -21.99
N GLY A 22 6.98 -16.13 -23.22
CA GLY A 22 5.82 -16.22 -24.12
C GLY A 22 4.66 -15.25 -23.86
N THR A 23 4.79 -14.25 -22.98
CA THR A 23 3.76 -13.20 -22.82
C THR A 23 4.11 -11.97 -23.64
N SER A 24 3.31 -11.66 -24.67
CA SER A 24 3.39 -10.39 -25.38
C SER A 24 2.58 -9.34 -24.59
N ALA A 25 3.24 -8.29 -24.13
CA ALA A 25 2.54 -7.14 -23.60
C ALA A 25 1.61 -6.55 -24.67
N ARG A 26 0.42 -6.11 -24.24
CA ARG A 26 -0.60 -5.54 -25.12
C ARG A 26 -1.37 -4.44 -24.39
N ALA A 27 -2.11 -3.64 -25.16
CA ALA A 27 -3.06 -2.70 -24.60
C ALA A 27 -3.99 -3.41 -23.59
N PRO A 28 -4.22 -2.85 -22.40
CA PRO A 28 -5.11 -3.41 -21.41
C PRO A 28 -6.53 -3.47 -21.96
N THR A 29 -7.17 -4.61 -21.75
CA THR A 29 -8.55 -4.86 -22.15
C THR A 29 -9.44 -5.02 -20.93
N VAL A 30 -10.70 -4.60 -21.04
CA VAL A 30 -11.72 -4.80 -19.99
C VAL A 30 -12.79 -5.74 -20.48
N GLN A 31 -13.12 -6.75 -19.68
CA GLN A 31 -14.20 -7.69 -19.95
C GLN A 31 -15.13 -7.78 -18.74
N GLN A 32 -16.44 -7.64 -18.97
CA GLN A 32 -17.45 -7.84 -17.92
C GLN A 32 -18.08 -9.23 -18.09
N ILE A 33 -18.03 -10.06 -17.05
CA ILE A 33 -18.57 -11.41 -17.07
C ILE A 33 -19.87 -11.45 -16.27
N ARG A 34 -20.98 -11.66 -16.98
CA ARG A 34 -22.32 -11.89 -16.40
C ARG A 34 -22.72 -10.85 -15.33
N ASN A 35 -22.21 -9.62 -15.45
CA ASN A 35 -22.35 -8.52 -14.47
C ASN A 35 -21.89 -8.86 -13.04
N LYS A 36 -21.13 -9.94 -12.84
CA LYS A 36 -20.62 -10.38 -11.52
C LYS A 36 -19.13 -10.13 -11.35
N GLU A 37 -18.39 -10.08 -12.45
CA GLU A 37 -16.95 -9.88 -12.45
C GLU A 37 -16.53 -8.90 -13.54
N VAL A 38 -15.44 -8.19 -13.28
CA VAL A 38 -14.71 -7.39 -14.26
C VAL A 38 -13.30 -7.95 -14.33
N ILE A 39 -12.82 -8.22 -15.54
CA ILE A 39 -11.45 -8.68 -15.79
C ILE A 39 -10.72 -7.59 -16.55
N VAL A 40 -9.53 -7.21 -16.07
CA VAL A 40 -8.60 -6.36 -16.79
C VAL A 40 -7.32 -7.14 -17.10
N ASP A 41 -6.89 -7.14 -18.35
CA ASP A 41 -5.78 -7.96 -18.84
C ASP A 41 -4.92 -7.16 -19.83
N ASN A 42 -3.62 -7.01 -19.53
CA ASN A 42 -2.63 -6.33 -20.36
C ASN A 42 -1.60 -7.29 -21.01
N GLY A 43 -1.87 -8.59 -20.98
CA GLY A 43 -0.97 -9.64 -21.46
C GLY A 43 0.11 -10.07 -20.46
N ILE A 44 0.42 -9.26 -19.44
CA ILE A 44 1.40 -9.56 -18.38
C ILE A 44 0.68 -10.01 -17.11
N VAL A 45 -0.26 -9.19 -16.64
CA VAL A 45 -1.14 -9.48 -15.51
C VAL A 45 -2.58 -9.56 -15.99
N ARG A 46 -3.34 -10.49 -15.42
CA ARG A 46 -4.80 -10.54 -15.54
C ARG A 46 -5.41 -10.43 -14.16
N VAL A 47 -6.21 -9.40 -13.96
CA VAL A 47 -6.82 -9.05 -12.69
C VAL A 47 -8.32 -9.26 -12.76
N THR A 48 -8.87 -10.00 -11.81
CA THR A 48 -10.31 -10.20 -11.66
C THR A 48 -10.81 -9.41 -10.47
N PHE A 49 -11.89 -8.66 -10.68
CA PHE A 49 -12.57 -7.87 -9.68
C PHE A 49 -14.01 -8.36 -9.52
N SER A 50 -14.53 -8.37 -8.29
CA SER A 50 -15.96 -8.54 -8.05
C SER A 50 -16.73 -7.29 -8.50
N ASN A 51 -17.86 -7.46 -9.18
CA ASN A 51 -18.71 -6.37 -9.67
C ASN A 51 -20.04 -6.32 -8.88
N PRO A 52 -20.50 -5.17 -8.35
CA PRO A 52 -19.84 -3.84 -8.30
C PRO A 52 -18.96 -3.62 -7.06
N LYS A 53 -18.72 -4.66 -6.26
CA LYS A 53 -18.09 -4.52 -4.94
C LYS A 53 -16.63 -4.03 -4.99
N GLY A 54 -15.91 -4.29 -6.09
CA GLY A 54 -14.53 -3.86 -6.29
C GLY A 54 -13.50 -4.54 -5.38
N LEU A 55 -13.75 -5.77 -4.94
CA LEU A 55 -12.72 -6.64 -4.34
C LEU A 55 -11.85 -7.20 -5.46
N ILE A 56 -10.53 -7.24 -5.27
CA ILE A 56 -9.64 -8.00 -6.16
C ILE A 56 -9.78 -9.47 -5.77
N THR A 57 -10.43 -10.23 -6.65
CA THR A 57 -10.65 -11.66 -6.50
C THR A 57 -9.62 -12.46 -7.29
N GLY A 58 -8.81 -11.90 -8.17
CA GLY A 58 -7.78 -12.70 -8.82
C GLY A 58 -6.67 -11.86 -9.37
N ILE A 59 -5.44 -12.36 -9.26
CA ILE A 59 -4.31 -11.84 -10.03
C ILE A 59 -3.59 -13.06 -10.59
N LYS A 60 -3.74 -13.28 -11.90
CA LYS A 60 -2.96 -14.26 -12.65
C LYS A 60 -1.69 -13.57 -13.13
N TYR A 61 -0.55 -14.20 -12.86
CA TYR A 61 0.76 -13.72 -13.27
C TYR A 61 1.69 -14.91 -13.52
N ASN A 62 2.42 -14.87 -14.63
CA ASN A 62 3.27 -15.96 -15.09
C ASN A 62 2.50 -17.31 -15.12
N GLU A 63 3.07 -18.39 -14.58
CA GLU A 63 2.42 -19.70 -14.44
C GLU A 63 1.45 -19.78 -13.24
N ILE A 64 1.39 -18.76 -12.39
CA ILE A 64 0.48 -18.76 -11.24
C ILE A 64 -0.91 -18.31 -11.69
N GLY A 65 -1.87 -19.26 -11.67
CA GLY A 65 -3.27 -19.00 -12.00
C GLY A 65 -3.94 -17.94 -11.11
N ASN A 66 -3.60 -17.91 -9.82
CA ASN A 66 -4.00 -16.85 -8.90
C ASN A 66 -2.99 -16.74 -7.75
N VAL A 67 -2.35 -15.58 -7.60
CA VAL A 67 -1.39 -15.32 -6.51
C VAL A 67 -2.08 -15.09 -5.16
N LEU A 68 -3.38 -14.80 -5.17
CA LEU A 68 -4.16 -14.52 -3.96
C LEU A 68 -4.69 -15.81 -3.31
N ASN A 69 -5.04 -15.71 -2.03
CA ASN A 69 -5.52 -16.84 -1.23
C ASN A 69 -6.78 -17.48 -1.86
N PRO A 70 -6.74 -18.78 -2.27
CA PRO A 70 -7.88 -19.43 -2.90
C PRO A 70 -9.02 -19.76 -1.93
N TYR A 71 -8.73 -19.81 -0.62
CA TYR A 71 -9.65 -20.22 0.44
C TYR A 71 -10.41 -19.05 1.07
N LEU A 72 -10.08 -17.80 0.71
CA LEU A 72 -10.72 -16.59 1.23
C LEU A 72 -11.53 -15.89 0.15
N ARG A 73 -12.76 -15.47 0.50
CA ARG A 73 -13.59 -14.61 -0.36
C ARG A 73 -12.94 -13.23 -0.55
N ALA A 74 -12.56 -12.58 0.56
CA ALA A 74 -11.97 -11.25 0.54
C ALA A 74 -10.45 -11.37 0.68
N ARG A 75 -9.76 -11.13 -0.43
CA ARG A 75 -8.31 -11.39 -0.55
C ARG A 75 -7.49 -10.23 -1.13
N GLY A 76 -8.10 -9.31 -1.87
CA GLY A 76 -7.53 -7.98 -2.11
C GLY A 76 -8.64 -6.96 -1.89
N TYR A 77 -8.53 -6.13 -0.87
CA TYR A 77 -9.63 -5.24 -0.47
C TYR A 77 -9.13 -4.01 0.29
N TRP A 78 -9.95 -2.96 0.23
CA TRP A 78 -9.85 -1.82 1.13
C TRP A 78 -10.74 -2.06 2.35
N ASP A 79 -10.33 -1.59 3.53
CA ASP A 79 -11.21 -1.55 4.69
C ASP A 79 -11.00 -0.27 5.52
N ILE A 80 -12.06 0.09 6.26
CA ILE A 80 -12.08 1.18 7.23
C ILE A 80 -12.59 0.64 8.56
N THR A 81 -11.91 0.97 9.66
CA THR A 81 -12.52 0.84 10.99
C THR A 81 -13.09 2.18 11.42
N TRP A 82 -14.33 2.17 11.90
CA TRP A 82 -15.03 3.40 12.27
C TRP A 82 -16.00 3.18 13.42
N GLN A 83 -16.35 4.26 14.10
CA GLN A 83 -17.38 4.27 15.13
C GLN A 83 -18.16 5.58 15.12
N THR A 84 -19.27 5.56 15.83
CA THR A 84 -20.13 6.72 16.08
C THR A 84 -20.35 6.77 17.59
N GLU A 85 -20.70 7.93 18.14
CA GLU A 85 -21.01 8.06 19.58
C GLU A 85 -22.01 7.00 20.08
N ASN A 86 -22.96 6.59 19.23
CA ASN A 86 -24.00 5.62 19.57
C ASN A 86 -23.56 4.14 19.53
N ASN A 87 -22.33 3.80 19.13
CA ASN A 87 -21.86 2.41 19.07
C ASN A 87 -20.83 2.14 20.16
N SER A 88 -20.98 1.03 20.90
CA SER A 88 -20.05 0.63 21.95
C SER A 88 -18.73 0.04 21.45
N LEU A 89 -18.66 -0.38 20.18
CA LEU A 89 -17.48 -1.00 19.56
C LEU A 89 -17.25 -0.50 18.12
N PRO A 90 -15.97 -0.38 17.69
CA PRO A 90 -15.62 -0.09 16.31
C PRO A 90 -16.20 -1.11 15.32
N LYS A 91 -16.77 -0.62 14.22
CA LYS A 91 -17.26 -1.39 13.07
C LYS A 91 -16.18 -1.46 11.97
N LEU A 92 -16.25 -2.50 11.14
CA LEU A 92 -15.41 -2.66 9.95
C LEU A 92 -16.25 -2.51 8.69
N ASP A 93 -15.91 -1.58 7.82
CA ASP A 93 -16.49 -1.43 6.48
C ASP A 93 -15.46 -1.88 5.43
N ARG A 94 -15.83 -2.84 4.58
CA ARG A 94 -14.97 -3.31 3.46
C ARG A 94 -15.04 -2.42 2.22
N ILE A 95 -15.70 -1.27 2.35
CA ILE A 95 -15.80 -0.25 1.31
C ILE A 95 -16.31 -0.87 0.01
N GLU A 96 -17.24 -1.84 0.10
CA GLU A 96 -17.77 -2.52 -1.09
C GLU A 96 -18.57 -1.52 -1.92
N GLY A 97 -18.22 -1.38 -3.21
CA GLY A 97 -18.92 -0.52 -4.15
C GLY A 97 -20.32 -1.05 -4.48
N THR A 98 -21.21 -0.13 -4.87
CA THR A 98 -22.54 -0.42 -5.40
C THR A 98 -22.66 -0.08 -6.89
N ASN A 99 -21.67 0.62 -7.45
CA ASN A 99 -21.61 1.03 -8.84
C ASN A 99 -20.22 0.76 -9.44
N PHE A 100 -20.18 0.34 -10.70
CA PHE A 100 -18.95 0.11 -11.47
C PHE A 100 -18.92 1.02 -12.70
N ARG A 101 -17.76 1.62 -13.00
CA ARG A 101 -17.55 2.43 -14.21
C ARG A 101 -16.17 2.17 -14.79
N ILE A 102 -16.08 2.19 -16.12
CA ILE A 102 -14.81 2.38 -16.84
C ILE A 102 -14.61 3.88 -16.98
N ILE A 103 -13.47 4.38 -16.52
CA ILE A 103 -13.17 5.81 -16.45
C ILE A 103 -12.31 6.21 -17.64
N THR A 104 -11.32 5.39 -17.95
CA THR A 104 -10.45 5.57 -19.12
C THR A 104 -10.14 4.19 -19.69
N GLN A 105 -10.17 4.07 -21.01
CA GLN A 105 -9.72 2.89 -21.73
C GLN A 105 -9.12 3.33 -23.05
N ASN A 106 -7.81 3.14 -23.20
CA ASN A 106 -7.06 3.43 -24.41
C ASN A 106 -5.87 2.45 -24.53
N GLU A 107 -4.98 2.69 -25.50
CA GLU A 107 -3.82 1.82 -25.76
C GLU A 107 -2.78 1.84 -24.63
N GLU A 108 -2.79 2.84 -23.76
CA GLU A 108 -1.80 3.00 -22.68
C GLU A 108 -2.32 2.48 -21.34
N GLN A 109 -3.62 2.59 -21.07
CA GLN A 109 -4.20 2.23 -19.79
C GLN A 109 -5.69 1.91 -19.81
N VAL A 110 -6.10 1.20 -18.77
CA VAL A 110 -7.46 1.12 -18.27
C VAL A 110 -7.50 1.67 -16.86
N GLU A 111 -8.41 2.61 -16.59
CA GLU A 111 -8.82 3.00 -15.24
C GLU A 111 -10.28 2.58 -15.01
N ILE A 112 -10.52 1.88 -13.91
CA ILE A 112 -11.86 1.47 -13.48
C ILE A 112 -12.18 1.97 -12.07
N SER A 113 -13.47 2.19 -11.83
CA SER A 113 -14.05 2.71 -10.59
C SER A 113 -15.05 1.73 -9.99
N PHE A 114 -14.98 1.58 -8.67
CA PHE A 114 -16.00 0.94 -7.85
C PHE A 114 -16.40 1.89 -6.73
N SER A 115 -17.58 2.49 -6.86
CA SER A 115 -18.04 3.58 -6.00
C SER A 115 -19.26 3.22 -5.18
N ARG A 116 -19.45 3.88 -4.04
CA ARG A 116 -20.68 3.83 -3.23
C ARG A 116 -20.94 5.21 -2.62
N THR A 117 -22.16 5.69 -2.79
CA THR A 117 -22.67 6.89 -2.10
C THR A 117 -23.29 6.47 -0.77
N TRP A 118 -23.05 7.24 0.29
CA TRP A 118 -23.71 6.98 1.56
C TRP A 118 -25.13 7.55 1.54
N ASN A 119 -26.12 6.67 1.78
CA ASN A 119 -27.55 7.00 1.69
C ASN A 119 -28.25 6.89 3.06
N GLY A 120 -27.52 7.11 4.17
CA GLY A 120 -28.03 6.89 5.52
C GLY A 120 -27.79 5.48 6.07
N GLY A 121 -28.25 5.25 7.30
CA GLY A 121 -28.14 3.96 7.98
C GLY A 121 -26.84 3.78 8.79
N SER A 122 -26.62 2.56 9.29
CA SER A 122 -25.52 2.25 10.23
C SER A 122 -24.59 1.11 9.80
N ASP A 123 -24.82 0.55 8.61
CA ASP A 123 -24.05 -0.59 8.07
C ASP A 123 -22.72 -0.17 7.44
N HIS A 124 -22.66 1.09 6.98
CA HIS A 124 -21.53 1.67 6.28
C HIS A 124 -21.14 3.00 6.89
N ILE A 125 -19.84 3.29 6.82
CA ILE A 125 -19.32 4.58 7.26
C ILE A 125 -20.00 5.72 6.48
N PRO A 126 -20.34 6.86 7.12
CA PRO A 126 -20.86 8.07 6.45
C PRO A 126 -19.85 8.74 5.52
N LEU A 127 -19.48 8.05 4.44
CA LEU A 127 -18.58 8.50 3.38
C LEU A 127 -19.11 8.08 2.00
N ASN A 128 -19.03 8.99 1.04
CA ASN A 128 -18.89 8.64 -0.36
C ASN A 128 -17.50 8.03 -0.57
N VAL A 129 -17.45 6.90 -1.26
CA VAL A 129 -16.20 6.18 -1.52
C VAL A 129 -16.11 5.84 -3.00
N ASP A 130 -14.94 6.03 -3.58
CA ASP A 130 -14.63 5.65 -4.95
C ASP A 130 -13.24 5.01 -4.99
N LYS A 131 -13.23 3.67 -5.11
CA LYS A 131 -12.00 2.89 -5.24
C LYS A 131 -11.66 2.75 -6.71
N ARG A 132 -10.44 3.13 -7.05
CA ARG A 132 -9.94 3.16 -8.42
C ARG A 132 -8.80 2.16 -8.59
N TYR A 133 -8.78 1.53 -9.76
CA TYR A 133 -7.71 0.64 -10.16
C TYR A 133 -7.24 1.01 -11.57
N ILE A 134 -5.93 1.14 -11.76
CA ILE A 134 -5.33 1.43 -13.06
C ILE A 134 -4.40 0.28 -13.45
N ILE A 135 -4.60 -0.25 -14.65
CA ILE A 135 -3.71 -1.25 -15.26
C ILE A 135 -3.21 -0.64 -16.56
N ARG A 136 -1.88 -0.58 -16.71
CA ARG A 136 -1.21 0.07 -17.85
C ARG A 136 -0.57 -0.95 -18.79
N THR A 137 -0.38 -0.57 -20.04
CA THR A 137 0.41 -1.34 -21.02
C THR A 137 1.85 -1.47 -20.54
N ASN A 138 2.50 -2.58 -20.88
CA ASN A 138 3.91 -2.86 -20.54
C ASN A 138 4.24 -2.79 -19.03
N THR A 139 3.24 -2.89 -18.15
CA THR A 139 3.40 -2.76 -16.70
C THR A 139 3.02 -4.07 -16.00
N SER A 140 3.89 -4.56 -15.12
CA SER A 140 3.67 -5.81 -14.39
C SER A 140 3.02 -5.56 -13.03
N GLY A 141 1.83 -4.96 -13.05
CA GLY A 141 1.18 -4.59 -11.80
C GLY A 141 -0.11 -3.79 -11.94
N ILE A 142 -0.58 -3.32 -10.79
CA ILE A 142 -1.88 -2.69 -10.60
C ILE A 142 -1.68 -1.47 -9.72
N TYR A 143 -2.08 -0.30 -10.18
CA TYR A 143 -2.17 0.86 -9.30
C TYR A 143 -3.54 0.89 -8.63
N THR A 144 -3.61 1.25 -7.35
CA THR A 144 -4.89 1.48 -6.66
C THR A 144 -4.84 2.72 -5.79
N TYR A 145 -5.93 3.47 -5.81
CA TYR A 145 -6.17 4.60 -4.92
C TYR A 145 -7.65 4.67 -4.55
N GLY A 146 -7.96 5.42 -3.50
CA GLY A 146 -9.33 5.67 -3.09
C GLY A 146 -9.59 7.16 -2.93
N ILE A 147 -10.76 7.61 -3.37
CA ILE A 147 -11.29 8.96 -3.13
C ILE A 147 -12.37 8.80 -2.04
N PHE A 148 -12.17 9.50 -0.93
CA PHE A 148 -13.09 9.48 0.20
C PHE A 148 -13.63 10.88 0.39
N GLU A 149 -14.95 10.99 0.43
CA GLU A 149 -15.65 12.27 0.56
C GLU A 149 -16.73 12.17 1.64
N ARG A 150 -16.79 13.20 2.46
CA ARG A 150 -17.77 13.43 3.50
C ARG A 150 -18.49 14.74 3.21
N GLN A 151 -19.82 14.68 3.21
CA GLN A 151 -20.68 15.86 3.14
C GLN A 151 -20.92 16.45 4.55
N PRO A 152 -21.04 17.79 4.68
CA PRO A 152 -21.13 18.45 5.97
C PRO A 152 -22.39 18.08 6.77
N GLU A 153 -23.49 17.73 6.12
CA GLU A 153 -24.77 17.38 6.76
C GLU A 153 -24.81 15.98 7.39
N TRP A 154 -23.77 15.18 7.21
CA TRP A 154 -23.74 13.80 7.69
C TRP A 154 -23.42 13.69 9.19
N PRO A 155 -23.82 12.59 9.85
CA PRO A 155 -23.59 12.43 11.28
C PRO A 155 -22.10 12.37 11.62
N GLU A 156 -21.78 12.70 12.86
CA GLU A 156 -20.44 12.57 13.41
C GLU A 156 -19.91 11.14 13.27
N VAL A 157 -18.63 11.04 12.93
CA VAL A 157 -17.96 9.75 12.76
C VAL A 157 -16.49 9.83 13.13
N GLU A 158 -16.01 8.76 13.73
CA GLU A 158 -14.63 8.56 14.11
C GLU A 158 -14.05 7.44 13.26
N MET A 159 -12.97 7.73 12.53
CA MET A 159 -12.31 6.78 11.64
C MET A 159 -10.93 6.43 12.20
N GLY A 160 -10.80 5.20 12.67
CA GLY A 160 -9.59 4.70 13.34
C GLY A 160 -8.57 4.05 12.41
N LEU A 161 -8.97 3.63 11.20
CA LEU A 161 -8.11 2.96 10.23
C LEU A 161 -8.65 3.17 8.81
N ILE A 162 -7.74 3.35 7.86
CA ILE A 162 -7.98 3.06 6.44
C ILE A 162 -6.76 2.40 5.82
N ARG A 163 -6.97 1.29 5.12
CA ARG A 163 -5.87 0.52 4.49
C ARG A 163 -6.34 -0.27 3.28
N VAL A 164 -5.36 -0.79 2.55
CA VAL A 164 -5.52 -1.92 1.62
C VAL A 164 -4.84 -3.14 2.20
N ALA A 165 -5.46 -4.30 2.05
CA ALA A 165 -4.90 -5.58 2.43
C ALA A 165 -4.97 -6.60 1.30
N PHE A 166 -3.88 -7.33 1.12
CA PHE A 166 -3.75 -8.48 0.24
C PHE A 166 -3.43 -9.73 1.04
N LYS A 167 -4.25 -10.76 0.85
CA LYS A 167 -4.07 -12.12 1.39
C LYS A 167 -3.57 -13.00 0.26
N LEU A 168 -2.29 -13.33 0.28
CA LEU A 168 -1.64 -14.12 -0.77
C LEU A 168 -1.89 -15.62 -0.55
N ASN A 169 -1.57 -16.42 -1.57
CA ASN A 169 -1.72 -17.86 -1.53
C ASN A 169 -0.75 -18.48 -0.49
N PRO A 170 -1.25 -19.06 0.62
CA PRO A 170 -0.42 -19.60 1.69
C PRO A 170 0.42 -20.80 1.26
N ASP A 171 0.02 -21.53 0.21
CA ASP A 171 0.76 -22.71 -0.27
C ASP A 171 1.98 -22.34 -1.13
N ARG A 172 2.10 -21.05 -1.48
CA ARG A 172 3.08 -20.53 -2.44
C ARG A 172 4.03 -19.51 -1.82
N PHE A 173 3.51 -18.57 -1.04
CA PHE A 173 4.26 -17.43 -0.51
C PHE A 173 4.68 -17.69 0.93
N HIS A 174 6.00 -17.93 1.13
CA HIS A 174 6.55 -18.32 2.43
C HIS A 174 7.71 -17.45 2.90
N TYR A 175 8.23 -16.58 2.04
CA TYR A 175 9.36 -15.72 2.34
C TYR A 175 8.92 -14.27 2.29
N MET A 176 9.07 -13.54 3.39
CA MET A 176 8.62 -12.16 3.52
C MET A 176 9.83 -11.23 3.54
N VAL A 177 9.67 -10.05 2.95
CA VAL A 177 10.70 -9.02 2.86
C VAL A 177 10.07 -7.67 3.19
N VAL A 178 10.60 -6.99 4.21
CA VAL A 178 10.13 -5.64 4.62
C VAL A 178 11.27 -4.61 4.67
N ALA A 179 12.53 -5.07 4.68
CA ALA A 179 13.73 -4.26 4.50
C ALA A 179 14.91 -5.17 4.12
N ASP A 180 16.03 -4.61 3.65
CA ASP A 180 17.24 -5.36 3.30
C ASP A 180 17.71 -6.30 4.43
N ASN A 181 17.65 -5.81 5.68
CA ASN A 181 18.03 -6.53 6.89
C ASN A 181 16.85 -7.23 7.59
N ARG A 182 15.63 -7.14 7.06
CA ARG A 182 14.41 -7.74 7.63
C ARG A 182 13.67 -8.50 6.55
N GLN A 183 14.18 -9.68 6.30
CA GLN A 183 13.60 -10.66 5.39
C GLN A 183 13.86 -12.06 5.91
N ARG A 184 12.87 -12.94 5.77
CA ARG A 184 12.95 -14.30 6.32
C ARG A 184 11.89 -15.22 5.74
N GLN A 185 12.12 -16.51 5.90
CA GLN A 185 11.04 -17.48 5.86
C GLN A 185 10.10 -17.24 7.05
N MET A 186 8.80 -17.30 6.79
CA MET A 186 7.77 -17.03 7.77
C MET A 186 7.07 -18.33 8.21
N PRO A 187 6.62 -18.41 9.47
CA PRO A 187 5.70 -19.47 9.89
C PRO A 187 4.34 -19.32 9.18
N THR A 188 3.57 -20.40 9.19
CA THR A 188 2.20 -20.43 8.65
C THR A 188 1.18 -19.95 9.68
N ASP A 189 -0.06 -19.67 9.26
CA ASP A 189 -1.16 -19.41 10.19
C ASP A 189 -1.43 -20.62 11.10
N ASP A 190 -1.29 -21.85 10.59
CA ASP A 190 -1.44 -23.08 11.37
C ASP A 190 -0.36 -23.20 12.46
N ASP A 191 0.88 -22.79 12.17
CA ASP A 191 1.94 -22.73 13.19
C ASP A 191 1.60 -21.80 14.35
N ARG A 192 0.77 -20.78 14.10
CA ARG A 192 0.29 -19.82 15.11
C ARG A 192 -0.95 -20.30 15.86
N ASP A 193 -1.54 -21.43 15.49
CA ASP A 193 -2.76 -21.91 16.12
C ASP A 193 -2.52 -22.39 17.56
N ILE A 194 -3.16 -21.69 18.50
CA ILE A 194 -3.08 -21.99 19.93
C ILE A 194 -3.97 -23.17 20.32
N HIS A 195 -5.00 -23.48 19.53
CA HIS A 195 -5.96 -24.55 19.83
C HIS A 195 -5.40 -25.94 19.49
N SER A 196 -4.60 -26.05 18.42
CA SER A 196 -3.86 -27.28 18.10
C SER A 196 -2.62 -27.50 18.99
N GLY A 197 -2.28 -26.55 19.88
CA GLY A 197 -1.08 -26.62 20.74
C GLY A 197 0.24 -26.32 20.01
N ARG A 198 0.19 -25.86 18.75
CA ARG A 198 1.37 -25.46 17.97
C ARG A 198 1.97 -24.14 18.43
N ALA A 199 1.15 -23.29 19.04
CA ALA A 199 1.60 -22.05 19.65
C ALA A 199 1.02 -21.84 21.05
N LYS A 200 1.65 -20.94 21.80
CA LYS A 200 1.17 -20.44 23.08
C LYS A 200 0.97 -18.93 22.98
N LEU A 201 -0.24 -18.46 23.30
CA LEU A 201 -0.54 -17.04 23.40
C LEU A 201 0.35 -16.36 24.44
N LEU A 202 0.85 -15.16 24.13
CA LEU A 202 1.60 -14.32 25.05
C LEU A 202 0.69 -13.22 25.64
N ALA A 203 1.28 -12.24 26.32
CA ALA A 203 0.51 -11.19 27.00
C ALA A 203 -0.36 -10.34 26.03
N TYR A 204 0.12 -10.12 24.81
CA TYR A 204 -0.61 -9.40 23.77
C TYR A 204 -1.28 -10.39 22.81
N LYS A 205 -2.54 -10.13 22.44
CA LYS A 205 -3.34 -11.03 21.59
C LYS A 205 -2.72 -11.28 20.21
N GLU A 206 -1.90 -10.35 19.72
CA GLU A 206 -1.17 -10.46 18.46
C GLU A 206 0.08 -11.35 18.53
N ALA A 207 0.60 -11.61 19.73
CA ALA A 207 1.89 -12.26 19.93
C ALA A 207 1.73 -13.70 20.39
N VAL A 208 2.42 -14.63 19.72
CA VAL A 208 2.44 -16.04 20.08
C VAL A 208 3.87 -16.56 20.14
N LYS A 209 4.14 -17.50 21.05
CA LYS A 209 5.35 -18.32 21.03
C LYS A 209 5.07 -19.62 20.29
N LEU A 210 5.85 -19.91 19.26
CA LEU A 210 5.71 -21.13 18.45
C LEU A 210 6.32 -22.32 19.21
N THR A 211 5.49 -23.20 19.75
CA THR A 211 5.91 -24.33 20.60
C THR A 211 6.17 -25.60 19.79
N ASN A 212 5.33 -25.87 18.80
CA ASN A 212 5.41 -27.05 17.93
C ASN A 212 5.07 -26.73 16.47
N PRO A 213 5.80 -25.80 15.81
CA PRO A 213 5.56 -25.46 14.41
C PRO A 213 5.97 -26.61 13.48
N HIS A 214 5.35 -26.71 12.31
CA HIS A 214 5.70 -27.64 11.23
C HIS A 214 7.17 -27.52 10.83
N ASN A 215 7.66 -26.28 10.71
CA ASN A 215 9.07 -26.04 10.48
C ASN A 215 9.77 -25.76 11.83
N HIS A 216 10.57 -26.74 12.26
CA HIS A 216 11.27 -26.71 13.55
C HIS A 216 12.24 -25.52 13.70
N MET A 217 12.66 -24.86 12.61
CA MET A 217 13.48 -23.66 12.69
C MET A 217 12.79 -22.52 13.46
N PHE A 218 11.45 -22.52 13.48
CA PHE A 218 10.66 -21.52 14.20
C PHE A 218 10.37 -21.88 15.65
N LYS A 219 10.77 -23.07 16.10
CA LYS A 219 10.49 -23.53 17.47
C LYS A 219 11.09 -22.57 18.49
N ASN A 220 10.29 -22.25 19.52
CA ASN A 220 10.56 -21.30 20.58
C ASN A 220 10.69 -19.83 20.16
N GLN A 221 10.51 -19.49 18.89
CA GLN A 221 10.46 -18.09 18.46
C GLN A 221 9.13 -17.44 18.84
N VAL A 222 9.15 -16.12 18.99
CA VAL A 222 7.96 -15.28 19.12
C VAL A 222 7.64 -14.71 17.75
N ASP A 223 6.37 -14.81 17.36
CA ASP A 223 5.85 -14.16 16.17
C ASP A 223 4.73 -13.18 16.54
N ASP A 224 4.90 -11.93 16.13
CA ASP A 224 4.00 -10.80 16.33
C ASP A 224 4.02 -9.92 15.08
N LYS A 225 2.83 -9.56 14.58
CA LYS A 225 2.69 -8.71 13.40
C LYS A 225 3.42 -7.36 13.53
N TYR A 226 3.57 -6.83 14.75
CA TYR A 226 4.24 -5.54 14.97
C TYR A 226 5.77 -5.61 14.83
N GLN A 227 6.38 -6.80 14.82
CA GLN A 227 7.82 -6.99 14.52
C GLN A 227 8.19 -6.55 13.10
N TYR A 228 7.19 -6.48 12.23
CA TYR A 228 7.33 -6.19 10.80
C TYR A 228 6.81 -4.79 10.45
N SER A 229 6.72 -3.90 11.43
CA SER A 229 6.40 -2.48 11.20
C SER A 229 7.58 -1.73 10.59
N CYS A 230 7.29 -0.69 9.82
CA CYS A 230 8.28 0.23 9.27
C CYS A 230 7.85 1.68 9.50
N GLU A 231 8.82 2.56 9.70
CA GLU A 231 8.59 4.00 9.67
C GLU A 231 8.09 4.41 8.28
N VAL A 232 7.13 5.33 8.23
CA VAL A 232 6.50 5.79 6.98
C VAL A 232 7.54 6.23 5.93
N LYS A 233 8.64 6.87 6.35
CA LYS A 233 9.72 7.31 5.45
C LYS A 233 10.49 6.18 4.76
N ASP A 234 10.59 5.03 5.41
CA ASP A 234 11.33 3.86 4.92
C ASP A 234 10.39 2.82 4.30
N ASN A 235 9.09 2.90 4.59
CA ASN A 235 8.03 2.03 4.09
C ASN A 235 7.66 2.35 2.62
N LYS A 236 8.63 2.15 1.72
CA LYS A 236 8.50 2.36 0.27
C LYS A 236 8.13 1.09 -0.48
N VAL A 237 8.68 -0.06 -0.10
CA VAL A 237 8.38 -1.36 -0.71
C VAL A 237 8.55 -2.50 0.27
N HIS A 238 7.59 -3.42 0.25
CA HIS A 238 7.58 -4.64 1.06
C HIS A 238 6.68 -5.67 0.40
N GLY A 239 6.82 -6.94 0.78
CA GLY A 239 6.06 -7.99 0.13
C GLY A 239 6.47 -9.40 0.49
N TRP A 240 6.13 -10.32 -0.41
CA TRP A 240 6.36 -11.74 -0.27
C TRP A 240 6.91 -12.36 -1.55
N ILE A 241 7.73 -13.38 -1.38
CA ILE A 241 8.28 -14.19 -2.45
C ILE A 241 7.67 -15.58 -2.38
N SER A 242 7.16 -16.03 -3.51
CA SER A 242 6.87 -17.44 -3.74
C SER A 242 8.15 -18.17 -4.10
N THR A 243 8.64 -18.99 -3.17
CA THR A 243 9.86 -19.78 -3.37
C THR A 243 9.66 -20.98 -4.30
N LYS A 244 8.41 -21.39 -4.56
CA LYS A 244 8.07 -22.48 -5.48
C LYS A 244 7.95 -22.01 -6.94
N SER A 245 7.39 -20.82 -7.13
CA SER A 245 7.10 -20.24 -8.45
C SER A 245 8.06 -19.14 -8.87
N ASN A 246 8.99 -18.77 -7.98
CA ASN A 246 9.96 -17.69 -8.21
C ASN A 246 9.31 -16.35 -8.58
N VAL A 247 8.21 -16.02 -7.92
CA VAL A 247 7.43 -14.80 -8.13
C VAL A 247 7.50 -13.94 -6.88
N GLY A 248 7.82 -12.66 -7.04
CA GLY A 248 7.65 -11.65 -6.00
C GLY A 248 6.29 -10.94 -6.13
N PHE A 249 5.67 -10.64 -5.00
CA PHE A 249 4.49 -9.78 -4.88
C PHE A 249 4.85 -8.63 -3.95
N TRP A 250 4.79 -7.41 -4.44
CA TRP A 250 5.29 -6.22 -3.77
C TRP A 250 4.24 -5.14 -3.71
N LEU A 251 4.16 -4.43 -2.58
CA LEU A 251 3.39 -3.22 -2.44
C LEU A 251 4.35 -2.04 -2.39
N ILE A 252 4.31 -1.21 -3.43
CA ILE A 252 5.15 -0.02 -3.61
C ILE A 252 4.33 1.22 -3.28
N SER A 253 4.86 2.06 -2.39
CA SER A 253 4.31 3.35 -2.01
C SER A 253 5.28 4.46 -2.46
N PRO A 254 5.02 5.12 -3.59
CA PRO A 254 5.95 6.10 -4.18
C PRO A 254 6.06 7.39 -3.35
N SER A 255 5.05 7.69 -2.52
CA SER A 255 5.01 8.87 -1.67
C SER A 255 4.34 8.55 -0.35
N GLY A 256 4.78 9.23 0.71
CA GLY A 256 4.14 9.21 2.03
C GLY A 256 3.12 10.32 2.23
N GLU A 257 2.91 11.21 1.25
CA GLU A 257 2.19 12.49 1.46
C GLU A 257 0.73 12.33 1.93
N TYR A 258 0.10 11.23 1.52
CA TYR A 258 -1.28 10.91 1.84
C TYR A 258 -1.42 10.17 3.19
N ARG A 259 -0.31 9.69 3.77
CA ARG A 259 -0.29 8.98 5.06
C ARG A 259 -0.33 9.98 6.22
N SER A 260 -0.89 9.57 7.36
CA SER A 260 -0.93 10.38 8.57
C SER A 260 0.25 10.10 9.52
N GLY A 261 0.56 11.06 10.40
CA GLY A 261 1.52 10.88 11.51
C GLY A 261 2.99 11.18 11.21
N GLY A 262 3.31 11.64 10.00
CA GLY A 262 4.66 12.09 9.66
C GLY A 262 5.67 10.95 9.39
N PRO A 263 6.95 11.30 9.15
CA PRO A 263 7.95 10.37 8.61
C PRO A 263 8.28 9.19 9.52
N VAL A 264 8.30 9.41 10.84
CA VAL A 264 8.75 8.43 11.84
C VAL A 264 7.62 7.58 12.40
N LYS A 265 6.36 7.82 12.00
CA LYS A 265 5.26 6.97 12.44
C LYS A 265 5.47 5.55 11.92
N GLN A 266 5.36 4.59 12.82
CA GLN A 266 5.41 3.17 12.48
C GLN A 266 4.06 2.72 11.90
N GLU A 267 4.11 1.95 10.83
CA GLU A 267 2.96 1.29 10.25
C GLU A 267 3.25 -0.18 9.94
N LEU A 268 2.21 -0.99 10.00
CA LEU A 268 2.27 -2.38 9.60
C LEU A 268 2.62 -2.48 8.10
N THR A 269 3.33 -3.54 7.71
CA THR A 269 3.72 -3.80 6.31
C THR A 269 3.20 -5.16 5.83
N SER A 270 3.89 -6.24 6.19
CA SER A 270 3.55 -7.63 5.90
C SER A 270 3.61 -8.45 7.18
N HIS A 271 2.84 -9.54 7.26
CA HIS A 271 2.85 -10.45 8.41
C HIS A 271 2.28 -11.83 8.05
N VAL A 272 2.37 -12.80 8.98
CA VAL A 272 1.91 -14.18 8.81
C VAL A 272 0.49 -14.29 8.25
N GLY A 273 0.27 -15.37 7.48
CA GLY A 273 -0.92 -15.61 6.69
C GLY A 273 -0.82 -14.87 5.36
N PRO A 274 0.24 -15.17 4.58
CA PRO A 274 1.05 -14.23 3.81
C PRO A 274 0.28 -12.97 3.42
N THR A 275 0.29 -12.02 4.35
CA THR A 275 -0.49 -10.78 4.26
C THR A 275 0.47 -9.65 3.92
N THR A 276 0.07 -8.81 2.97
CA THR A 276 0.71 -7.54 2.67
C THR A 276 -0.34 -6.45 2.78
N LEU A 277 -0.03 -5.34 3.43
CA LEU A 277 -0.95 -4.23 3.60
C LEU A 277 -0.25 -2.89 3.41
N THR A 278 -1.02 -1.85 3.11
CA THR A 278 -0.56 -0.46 3.22
C THR A 278 -1.62 0.29 3.98
N THR A 279 -1.19 0.97 5.04
CA THR A 279 -2.06 1.75 5.90
C THR A 279 -1.87 3.22 5.56
N PHE A 280 -2.99 3.92 5.38
CA PHE A 280 -3.02 5.34 5.06
C PHE A 280 -3.25 6.18 6.32
N ILE A 281 -4.15 5.74 7.17
CA ILE A 281 -4.47 6.36 8.46
C ILE A 281 -4.63 5.23 9.46
N SER A 282 -4.01 5.33 10.63
CA SER A 282 -4.30 4.44 11.75
C SER A 282 -3.96 5.01 13.12
N GLN A 283 -4.60 4.44 14.13
CA GLN A 283 -4.25 4.61 15.54
C GLN A 283 -2.97 3.85 15.97
N HIS A 284 -2.33 3.07 15.10
CA HIS A 284 -1.16 2.29 15.51
C HIS A 284 -0.05 3.20 16.08
N TYR A 285 0.53 2.78 17.22
CA TYR A 285 1.64 3.42 17.94
C TYR A 285 1.35 4.77 18.62
N VAL A 286 0.25 5.45 18.30
CA VAL A 286 -0.09 6.76 18.89
C VAL A 286 -1.42 6.70 19.65
N GLY A 287 -2.32 5.78 19.29
CA GLY A 287 -3.59 5.60 19.95
C GLY A 287 -4.68 6.56 19.46
N PRO A 288 -5.66 6.90 20.31
CA PRO A 288 -6.85 7.69 19.95
C PRO A 288 -6.55 9.10 19.41
N ASP A 289 -5.36 9.65 19.66
CA ASP A 289 -4.94 10.95 19.13
C ASP A 289 -4.76 10.94 17.60
N MET A 290 -4.63 9.75 16.99
CA MET A 290 -4.61 9.56 15.53
C MET A 290 -5.96 9.14 14.96
N GLU A 291 -7.03 9.16 15.76
CA GLU A 291 -8.38 8.93 15.28
C GLU A 291 -8.87 10.12 14.47
N THR A 292 -9.35 9.86 13.27
CA THR A 292 -9.87 10.94 12.43
C THR A 292 -11.32 11.21 12.77
N ARG A 293 -11.56 12.24 13.59
CA ARG A 293 -12.90 12.64 14.04
C ARG A 293 -13.50 13.68 13.09
N TYR A 294 -14.71 13.45 12.61
CA TYR A 294 -15.45 14.43 11.82
C TYR A 294 -16.75 14.77 12.53
N LYS A 295 -16.93 16.05 12.85
CA LYS A 295 -18.17 16.55 13.43
C LYS A 295 -19.24 16.80 12.35
N THR A 296 -20.48 16.95 12.78
CA THR A 296 -21.53 17.53 11.93
C THR A 296 -21.11 18.94 11.50
N GLY A 297 -21.29 19.27 10.23
CA GLY A 297 -20.83 20.52 9.60
C GLY A 297 -19.45 20.44 8.95
N GLU A 298 -18.67 19.37 9.20
CA GLU A 298 -17.35 19.20 8.60
C GLU A 298 -17.42 18.44 7.27
N ALA A 299 -17.15 19.13 6.17
CA ALA A 299 -16.86 18.52 4.88
C ALA A 299 -15.40 18.02 4.84
N TRP A 300 -15.18 16.91 4.17
CA TRP A 300 -13.83 16.39 3.96
C TRP A 300 -13.74 15.63 2.65
N LYS A 301 -12.63 15.81 1.92
CA LYS A 301 -12.34 15.02 0.74
C LYS A 301 -10.85 14.76 0.64
N LYS A 302 -10.46 13.50 0.39
CA LYS A 302 -9.05 13.13 0.26
C LYS A 302 -8.86 11.96 -0.69
N VAL A 303 -7.80 12.06 -1.50
CA VAL A 303 -7.27 10.97 -2.31
C VAL A 303 -6.15 10.27 -1.56
N LEU A 304 -6.24 8.95 -1.44
CA LEU A 304 -5.26 8.09 -0.77
C LEU A 304 -4.62 7.14 -1.78
N GLY A 305 -3.31 7.26 -1.99
CA GLY A 305 -2.58 6.62 -3.08
C GLY A 305 -2.43 7.55 -4.30
N PRO A 306 -2.11 7.02 -5.50
CA PRO A 306 -1.97 5.59 -5.79
C PRO A 306 -0.77 4.90 -5.14
N VAL A 307 -1.01 3.67 -4.67
CA VAL A 307 0.03 2.67 -4.41
C VAL A 307 0.09 1.69 -5.58
N PHE A 308 1.23 1.06 -5.79
CA PHE A 308 1.46 0.13 -6.89
C PHE A 308 1.68 -1.29 -6.38
N ILE A 309 0.87 -2.23 -6.85
CA ILE A 309 1.02 -3.66 -6.61
C ILE A 309 1.85 -4.22 -7.75
N TYR A 310 3.12 -4.51 -7.48
CA TYR A 310 4.09 -4.95 -8.45
C TYR A 310 4.34 -6.46 -8.36
N LEU A 311 4.40 -7.12 -9.51
CA LEU A 311 4.79 -8.52 -9.60
C LEU A 311 6.00 -8.66 -10.50
N ASN A 312 6.99 -9.42 -10.05
CA ASN A 312 8.14 -9.80 -10.84
C ASN A 312 8.41 -11.30 -10.72
N SER A 313 9.20 -11.83 -11.65
CA SER A 313 9.65 -13.22 -11.60
C SER A 313 11.08 -13.34 -12.10
N ASP A 314 11.78 -14.37 -11.63
CA ASP A 314 13.13 -14.68 -12.08
C ASP A 314 13.28 -16.20 -12.25
N SER A 315 13.95 -16.61 -13.32
CA SER A 315 14.15 -18.03 -13.66
C SER A 315 15.54 -18.54 -13.25
N THR A 316 16.40 -17.64 -12.76
CA THR A 316 17.76 -17.93 -12.31
C THR A 316 17.68 -18.57 -10.92
N ARG A 317 18.27 -19.77 -10.79
CA ARG A 317 18.18 -20.54 -9.53
C ARG A 317 19.04 -19.99 -8.40
N ASN A 318 20.08 -19.20 -8.71
CA ASN A 318 21.00 -18.67 -7.71
C ASN A 318 20.54 -17.29 -7.24
N ASN A 319 20.52 -17.07 -5.92
CA ASN A 319 20.20 -15.79 -5.27
C ASN A 319 18.84 -15.20 -5.68
N LEU A 320 17.86 -16.06 -5.94
CA LEU A 320 16.53 -15.66 -6.41
C LEU A 320 15.87 -14.60 -5.52
N GLN A 321 15.89 -14.78 -4.19
CA GLN A 321 15.24 -13.83 -3.28
C GLN A 321 15.85 -12.44 -3.39
N HIS A 322 17.19 -12.39 -3.47
CA HIS A 322 17.93 -11.16 -3.67
C HIS A 322 17.60 -10.52 -5.02
N LEU A 323 17.58 -11.28 -6.12
CA LEU A 323 17.27 -10.74 -7.45
C LEU A 323 15.84 -10.16 -7.54
N LEU A 324 14.84 -10.86 -6.99
CA LEU A 324 13.46 -10.36 -6.95
C LEU A 324 13.34 -9.10 -6.09
N TRP A 325 14.09 -9.02 -4.99
CA TRP A 325 14.08 -7.87 -4.10
C TRP A 325 14.79 -6.65 -4.72
N GLU A 326 15.98 -6.82 -5.28
CA GLU A 326 16.71 -5.74 -5.97
C GLU A 326 15.88 -5.16 -7.13
N ASP A 327 15.19 -6.02 -7.88
CA ASP A 327 14.30 -5.59 -8.94
C ASP A 327 13.09 -4.81 -8.42
N ALA A 328 12.50 -5.22 -7.29
CA ALA A 328 11.42 -4.47 -6.64
C ALA A 328 11.88 -3.10 -6.13
N LYS A 329 13.12 -2.99 -5.61
CA LYS A 329 13.73 -1.70 -5.25
C LYS A 329 13.94 -0.81 -6.47
N ARG A 330 14.46 -1.35 -7.57
CA ARG A 330 14.60 -0.63 -8.84
C ARG A 330 13.25 -0.13 -9.37
N GLN A 331 12.20 -0.95 -9.33
CA GLN A 331 10.85 -0.51 -9.69
C GLN A 331 10.38 0.61 -8.77
N THR A 332 10.66 0.52 -7.47
CA THR A 332 10.28 1.54 -6.49
C THR A 332 10.90 2.91 -6.81
N GLU A 333 12.17 2.94 -7.22
CA GLU A 333 12.83 4.19 -7.64
C GLU A 333 12.14 4.82 -8.85
N GLN A 334 11.74 4.00 -9.83
CA GLN A 334 10.99 4.47 -11.01
C GLN A 334 9.63 5.05 -10.62
N GLU A 335 8.90 4.40 -9.71
CA GLU A 335 7.61 4.92 -9.23
C GLU A 335 7.76 6.21 -8.41
N VAL A 336 8.84 6.36 -7.63
CA VAL A 336 9.16 7.60 -6.90
C VAL A 336 9.47 8.74 -7.87
N GLU A 337 10.25 8.49 -8.93
CA GLU A 337 10.57 9.49 -9.95
C GLU A 337 9.33 9.91 -10.73
N ALA A 338 8.46 8.95 -11.07
CA ALA A 338 7.21 9.20 -11.77
C ALA A 338 6.19 9.98 -10.93
N TRP A 339 6.33 10.01 -9.60
CA TRP A 339 5.39 10.68 -8.70
C TRP A 339 5.43 12.22 -8.81
N PRO A 340 4.27 12.92 -8.85
CA PRO A 340 2.91 12.38 -8.95
C PRO A 340 2.58 11.90 -10.36
N TYR A 341 1.78 10.84 -10.46
CA TYR A 341 1.43 10.21 -11.74
C TYR A 341 0.55 11.10 -12.62
N GLY A 342 1.00 11.39 -13.85
CA GLY A 342 0.22 12.16 -14.82
C GLY A 342 -0.91 11.39 -15.51
N PHE A 343 -1.02 10.09 -15.27
CA PHE A 343 -2.01 9.22 -15.94
C PHE A 343 -3.29 8.98 -15.12
N VAL A 344 -3.37 9.50 -13.89
CA VAL A 344 -4.55 9.36 -13.04
C VAL A 344 -5.65 10.30 -13.56
N ALA A 345 -6.84 9.77 -13.86
CA ALA A 345 -7.89 10.54 -14.54
C ALA A 345 -8.74 11.39 -13.59
N SER A 346 -8.70 11.15 -12.27
CA SER A 346 -9.51 11.90 -11.30
C SER A 346 -9.00 13.33 -11.12
N SER A 347 -9.88 14.31 -11.25
CA SER A 347 -9.60 15.71 -10.92
C SER A 347 -9.36 15.97 -9.42
N ASP A 348 -9.71 15.02 -8.55
CA ASP A 348 -9.43 15.11 -7.12
C ASP A 348 -7.96 14.77 -6.80
N PHE A 349 -7.23 14.19 -7.75
CA PHE A 349 -5.80 13.91 -7.62
C PHE A 349 -4.98 15.07 -8.18
N PRO A 350 -4.28 15.86 -7.34
CA PRO A 350 -3.53 17.01 -7.82
C PRO A 350 -2.39 16.56 -8.74
N THR A 351 -2.40 17.07 -9.96
CA THR A 351 -1.36 16.85 -10.96
C THR A 351 -0.04 17.49 -10.54
N ARG A 352 1.04 17.19 -11.29
CA ARG A 352 2.35 17.81 -11.03
C ARG A 352 2.30 19.34 -11.14
N GLN A 353 1.51 19.87 -12.07
CA GLN A 353 1.37 21.30 -12.34
C GLN A 353 0.56 22.03 -11.26
N GLU A 354 -0.31 21.33 -10.54
CA GLU A 354 -1.12 21.87 -9.43
C GLU A 354 -0.39 21.81 -8.09
N ARG A 355 0.86 21.33 -8.07
CA ARG A 355 1.68 21.22 -6.86
C ARG A 355 2.80 22.26 -6.85
N GLY A 356 3.06 22.81 -5.66
CA GLY A 356 4.18 23.71 -5.41
C GLY A 356 5.37 23.00 -4.78
N THR A 357 6.55 23.62 -4.88
CA THR A 357 7.76 23.20 -4.15
C THR A 357 8.28 24.36 -3.32
N ILE A 358 8.62 24.10 -2.06
CA ILE A 358 9.30 25.06 -1.19
C ILE A 358 10.77 24.67 -1.13
N THR A 359 11.64 25.64 -1.36
CA THR A 359 13.10 25.49 -1.20
C THR A 359 13.62 26.59 -0.28
N GLY A 360 14.65 26.28 0.50
CA GLY A 360 15.20 27.21 1.48
C GLY A 360 16.42 26.65 2.19
N ARG A 361 16.96 27.44 3.11
CA ARG A 361 18.09 27.05 3.97
C ARG A 361 17.66 27.18 5.43
N LEU A 362 17.88 26.14 6.22
CA LEU A 362 17.65 26.17 7.66
C LEU A 362 18.92 26.62 8.36
N PHE A 363 18.88 27.77 9.01
CA PHE A 363 19.96 28.25 9.87
C PHE A 363 19.62 27.94 11.33
N VAL A 364 20.44 27.12 11.98
CA VAL A 364 20.27 26.78 13.39
C VAL A 364 21.27 27.61 14.20
N ASN A 365 20.75 28.44 15.09
CA ASN A 365 21.55 29.19 16.06
C ASN A 365 21.44 28.51 17.43
N ASP A 366 22.21 27.44 17.62
CA ASP A 366 22.27 26.67 18.86
C ASP A 366 23.67 26.83 19.49
N ARG A 367 23.69 27.12 20.80
CA ARG A 367 24.90 27.41 21.58
C ARG A 367 25.71 26.15 21.94
N PHE A 368 25.18 24.94 21.75
CA PHE A 368 25.74 23.69 22.30
C PHE A 368 25.94 22.50 21.32
N LEU A 369 25.80 22.71 20.00
CA LEU A 369 26.01 21.78 18.85
C LEU A 369 24.78 21.00 18.36
N ALA A 370 24.32 21.34 17.14
CA ALA A 370 24.23 20.41 16.02
C ALA A 370 24.18 21.20 14.70
N PRO A 371 24.98 20.85 13.67
CA PRO A 371 24.74 21.34 12.33
C PRO A 371 23.31 21.02 11.91
N ALA A 372 22.68 21.89 11.12
CA ALA A 372 21.31 21.67 10.64
C ALA A 372 21.15 20.48 9.68
N GLY A 373 22.18 19.65 9.47
CA GLY A 373 22.15 18.49 8.58
C GLY A 373 21.33 17.33 9.16
N TYR A 374 20.57 16.64 8.31
CA TYR A 374 19.65 15.55 8.66
C TYR A 374 18.48 15.94 9.59
N ALA A 375 18.17 17.24 9.69
CA ALA A 375 16.95 17.69 10.35
C ALA A 375 15.74 17.42 9.43
N TYR A 376 14.65 16.89 10.01
CA TYR A 376 13.38 16.78 9.30
C TYR A 376 12.70 18.15 9.23
N ILE A 377 12.36 18.57 8.02
CA ILE A 377 11.50 19.73 7.78
C ILE A 377 10.19 19.21 7.21
N GLY A 378 9.09 19.50 7.90
CA GLY A 378 7.74 19.17 7.45
C GLY A 378 7.01 20.39 6.92
N LEU A 379 6.15 20.18 5.92
CA LEU A 379 5.14 21.14 5.48
C LEU A 379 3.76 20.57 5.79
N ALA A 380 3.01 21.30 6.59
CA ALA A 380 1.65 20.98 7.00
C ALA A 380 0.78 22.25 6.99
N PRO A 381 -0.55 22.12 6.92
CA PRO A 381 -1.45 23.25 7.06
C PRO A 381 -1.26 24.00 8.40
N PRO A 382 -1.60 25.31 8.46
CA PRO A 382 -1.53 26.08 9.70
C PRO A 382 -2.34 25.43 10.83
N GLY A 383 -1.84 25.57 12.06
CA GLY A 383 -2.47 25.04 13.26
C GLY A 383 -1.61 25.31 14.50
N GLU A 384 -2.09 24.84 15.65
CA GLU A 384 -1.35 24.92 16.91
C GLU A 384 0.02 24.22 16.80
N ALA A 385 1.01 24.70 17.58
CA ALA A 385 2.34 24.09 17.58
C ALA A 385 2.26 22.58 17.89
N GLY A 386 2.87 21.76 17.03
CA GLY A 386 2.87 20.29 17.14
C GLY A 386 1.63 19.58 16.58
N SER A 387 0.56 20.31 16.23
CA SER A 387 -0.70 19.71 15.73
C SER A 387 -0.55 18.89 14.45
N TRP A 388 0.48 19.15 13.64
CA TRP A 388 0.79 18.38 12.44
C TRP A 388 1.08 16.90 12.72
N GLN A 389 1.54 16.54 13.93
CA GLN A 389 1.87 15.15 14.27
C GLN A 389 0.62 14.27 14.38
N THR A 390 -0.50 14.86 14.78
CA THR A 390 -1.78 14.17 14.98
C THR A 390 -2.84 14.54 13.93
N ASN A 391 -2.51 15.45 13.00
CA ASN A 391 -3.42 15.77 11.92
C ASN A 391 -3.51 14.61 10.92
N THR A 392 -4.72 14.05 10.77
CA THR A 392 -4.99 12.92 9.88
C THR A 392 -5.82 13.30 8.66
N LYS A 393 -6.37 14.51 8.63
CA LYS A 393 -7.33 14.97 7.60
C LYS A 393 -6.64 15.49 6.34
N VAL A 394 -5.38 15.89 6.42
CA VAL A 394 -4.67 16.64 5.37
C VAL A 394 -3.48 15.87 4.81
N TYR A 395 -2.84 16.42 3.79
CA TYR A 395 -1.58 15.91 3.24
C TYR A 395 -0.40 16.48 4.03
N HIS A 396 0.63 15.66 4.26
CA HIS A 396 1.86 16.07 4.94
C HIS A 396 3.07 15.78 4.07
N CYS A 397 3.90 16.78 3.81
CA CYS A 397 5.17 16.61 3.11
C CYS A 397 6.32 16.76 4.09
N TYR A 398 7.43 16.06 3.85
CA TYR A 398 8.64 16.22 4.64
C TYR A 398 9.88 16.00 3.79
N THR A 399 11.00 16.56 4.23
CA THR A 399 12.32 16.34 3.67
C THR A 399 13.38 16.32 4.76
N LEU A 400 14.56 15.80 4.45
CA LEU A 400 15.76 15.91 5.26
C LEU A 400 16.63 17.03 4.70
N THR A 401 17.16 17.87 5.59
CA THR A 401 18.20 18.83 5.22
C THR A 401 19.52 18.12 4.90
N SER A 402 20.26 18.65 3.93
CA SER A 402 21.65 18.26 3.68
C SER A 402 22.61 19.26 4.32
N PHE A 403 23.87 18.85 4.47
CA PHE A 403 24.95 19.82 4.64
C PHE A 403 25.12 20.63 3.36
N LEU A 404 25.51 21.90 3.52
CA LEU A 404 26.00 22.72 2.41
C LEU A 404 27.49 22.48 2.22
#